data_AF-A0A2V7KT94-F1
#
_entry.id   AF-A0A2V7KT94-F1
#
_cell.length_a   1.000
_cell.length_b   1.000
_cell.length_c   1.000
_cell.angle_alpha   90.00
_cell.angle_beta   90.00
_cell.angle_gamma   90.00
#
_symmetry.space_group_name_H-M   'P 1'
#
loop_
_entity.id
_entity.type
_entity.pdbx_description
1 polymer ?
#
loop_
_entity_poly.entity_id
_entity_poly.type
_entity_poly.pdbx_seq_one_letter_code
_entity_poly.pdbx_strand_id
1 'polypeptide(L)' 'MLSPASVPPGPGAAVGRSVPRREGADKVTGRARYTDDITVPGAWYGRTIRSTIARGAIRSITLDPAFDWS' A
#
# COMPACT_ATOMS: atom_id res chain seq x y z
N MET A 1 -45.54 22.89 19.53
CA MET A 1 -44.35 22.42 20.27
C MET A 1 -43.20 22.38 19.28
N LEU A 2 -42.25 23.31 19.39
CA LEU A 2 -41.06 23.37 18.53
C LEU A 2 -40.11 22.23 18.94
N SER A 3 -39.78 21.33 18.02
CA SER A 3 -38.67 20.37 18.22
C SER A 3 -37.38 21.14 18.49
N PRO A 4 -36.54 20.73 19.44
CA PRO A 4 -35.24 21.37 19.61
C PRO A 4 -34.40 21.11 18.36
N ALA A 5 -33.80 22.16 17.81
CA ALA A 5 -32.83 22.06 16.73
C ALA A 5 -31.66 21.16 17.18
N SER A 6 -31.29 20.18 16.35
CA SER A 6 -30.16 19.31 16.62
C SER A 6 -28.87 20.13 16.63
N VAL A 7 -28.23 20.20 17.80
CA VAL A 7 -26.91 20.83 17.94
C VAL A 7 -25.93 20.05 17.04
N PRO A 8 -25.21 20.72 16.11
CA PRO A 8 -24.22 20.05 15.30
C PRO A 8 -23.12 19.47 16.20
N PRO A 9 -22.62 18.27 15.90
CA PRO A 9 -21.61 17.62 16.74
C PRO A 9 -20.36 18.51 16.86
N GLY A 10 -19.93 18.75 18.11
CA GLY A 10 -18.66 19.42 18.39
C GLY A 10 -17.45 18.60 17.97
N PRO A 11 -16.25 19.20 17.93
CA PRO A 11 -15.01 18.48 17.66
C PRO A 11 -14.84 17.32 18.66
N GLY A 12 -14.68 16.09 18.14
CA GLY A 12 -14.56 14.87 18.96
C GLY A 12 -15.75 13.90 18.90
N ALA A 13 -16.79 14.18 18.10
CA ALA A 13 -17.99 13.33 18.00
C ALA A 13 -17.77 11.88 17.51
N ALA A 14 -16.58 11.53 17.05
CA ALA A 14 -16.21 10.17 16.65
C ALA A 14 -15.59 9.34 17.80
N VAL A 15 -15.12 9.98 18.87
CA VAL A 15 -14.44 9.28 19.97
C VAL A 15 -15.45 8.43 20.76
N GLY A 16 -15.12 7.16 20.99
CA GLY A 16 -15.97 6.23 21.72
C GLY A 16 -17.19 5.70 20.94
N ARG A 17 -17.30 5.99 19.63
CA ARG A 17 -18.39 5.51 18.78
C ARG A 17 -17.87 4.62 17.66
N SER A 18 -18.64 3.56 17.34
CA SER A 18 -18.37 2.72 16.17
C SER A 18 -18.84 3.43 14.90
N VAL A 19 -17.99 4.28 14.34
CA VAL A 19 -18.26 5.02 13.11
C VAL A 19 -17.69 4.29 11.89
N PRO A 20 -18.32 4.39 10.70
CA PRO A 20 -17.75 3.86 9.48
C PRO A 20 -16.35 4.43 9.21
N ARG A 21 -15.43 3.57 8.77
CA ARG A 21 -14.07 3.99 8.39
C ARG A 21 -14.13 4.86 7.14
N ARG A 22 -13.47 6.02 7.19
CA ARG A 22 -13.43 6.98 6.08
C ARG A 22 -12.89 6.33 4.80
N GLU A 23 -11.83 5.55 4.91
CA GLU A 23 -11.17 4.87 3.80
C GLU A 23 -11.76 3.49 3.48
N GLY A 24 -12.78 3.05 4.24
CA GLY A 24 -13.34 1.71 4.14
C GLY A 24 -13.92 1.41 2.75
N ALA A 25 -14.72 2.32 2.21
CA ALA A 25 -15.34 2.17 0.90
C ALA A 25 -14.30 1.99 -0.22
N ASP A 26 -13.25 2.81 -0.23
CA ASP A 26 -12.22 2.74 -1.28
C ASP A 26 -11.41 1.45 -1.22
N LYS A 27 -11.12 0.94 0.00
CA LYS A 27 -10.44 -0.34 0.20
C LYS A 27 -11.28 -1.53 -0.29
N VAL A 28 -12.59 -1.51 -0.09
CA VAL A 28 -13.48 -2.65 -0.47
C VAL A 28 -14.00 -2.56 -1.90
N THR A 29 -13.80 -1.44 -2.59
CA THR A 29 -14.21 -1.23 -3.98
C THR A 29 -13.04 -1.19 -4.97
N GLY A 30 -11.81 -1.42 -4.49
CA GLY A 30 -10.60 -1.38 -5.33
C GLY A 30 -10.20 0.03 -5.80
N ARG A 31 -10.70 1.08 -5.15
CA ARG A 31 -10.33 2.47 -5.46
C ARG A 31 -9.10 2.95 -4.70
N ALA A 32 -8.81 2.34 -3.56
CA ALA A 32 -7.59 2.61 -2.81
C ALA A 32 -6.37 2.17 -3.65
N ARG A 33 -5.40 3.07 -3.85
CA ARG A 33 -4.16 2.80 -4.56
C ARG A 33 -3.04 2.46 -3.58
N TYR A 34 -2.32 1.40 -3.87
CA TYR A 34 -1.10 0.96 -3.19
C TYR A 34 0.10 1.14 -4.12
N THR A 35 1.31 0.86 -3.62
CA THR A 35 2.56 1.08 -4.35
C THR A 35 2.57 0.44 -5.74
N ASP A 36 2.00 -0.75 -5.88
CA ASP A 36 1.98 -1.50 -7.13
C ASP A 36 0.93 -1.00 -8.13
N ASP A 37 -0.03 -0.17 -7.67
CA ASP A 37 -1.05 0.46 -8.53
C ASP A 37 -0.53 1.77 -9.16
N ILE A 38 0.67 2.23 -8.77
CA ILE A 38 1.25 3.49 -9.24
C ILE A 38 2.01 3.24 -10.53
N THR A 39 1.46 3.69 -11.66
CA THR A 39 2.16 3.71 -12.94
C THR A 39 3.12 4.89 -13.02
N VAL A 40 4.41 4.62 -13.15
CA VAL A 40 5.45 5.62 -13.41
C VAL A 40 5.97 5.42 -14.83
N PRO A 41 5.85 6.41 -15.74
CA PRO A 41 6.33 6.28 -17.11
C PRO A 41 7.81 5.92 -17.17
N GLY A 42 8.14 4.87 -17.91
CA GLY A 42 9.52 4.38 -18.06
C GLY A 42 10.06 3.60 -16.86
N ALA A 43 9.27 3.30 -15.83
CA ALA A 43 9.72 2.49 -14.70
C ALA A 43 10.00 1.03 -15.12
N TRP A 44 10.99 0.44 -14.44
CA TRP A 44 11.40 -0.95 -14.66
C TRP A 44 10.79 -1.85 -13.59
N TYR A 45 10.54 -3.12 -13.94
CA TYR A 45 10.20 -4.15 -12.98
C TYR A 45 11.48 -4.82 -12.47
N GLY A 46 11.70 -4.76 -11.16
CA GLY A 46 12.84 -5.38 -10.49
C GLY A 46 12.42 -6.53 -9.59
N ARG A 47 13.28 -7.54 -9.46
CA ARG A 47 13.13 -8.63 -8.48
C ARG A 47 14.46 -8.97 -7.85
N THR A 48 14.45 -9.27 -6.55
CA THR A 48 15.62 -9.77 -5.83
C THR A 48 15.75 -11.29 -5.94
N ILE A 49 16.95 -11.76 -6.28
CA ILE A 49 17.35 -13.16 -6.05
C ILE A 49 17.88 -13.25 -4.62
N ARG A 50 17.29 -14.12 -3.80
CA ARG A 50 17.61 -14.23 -2.37
C ARG A 50 18.47 -15.45 -2.08
N SER A 51 19.25 -15.36 -1.00
CA SER A 51 20.04 -16.48 -0.50
C SER A 51 19.16 -17.68 -0.18
N THR A 52 19.63 -18.87 -0.56
CA THR A 52 19.00 -20.15 -0.19
C THR A 52 19.49 -20.69 1.15
N ILE A 53 20.48 -20.02 1.76
CA ILE A 53 21.09 -20.40 3.03
C ILE A 53 21.11 -19.22 4.00
N ALA A 54 21.09 -19.51 5.30
CA ALA A 54 21.12 -18.48 6.34
C ALA A 54 22.48 -17.76 6.44
N ARG A 55 23.59 -18.48 6.15
CA ARG A 55 24.95 -17.93 6.23
C ARG A 55 25.88 -18.62 5.23
N GLY A 56 26.61 -17.83 4.45
CA GLY A 56 27.67 -18.30 3.58
C GLY A 56 28.41 -17.14 2.92
N ALA A 57 29.44 -17.45 2.13
CA ALA A 57 30.14 -16.48 1.32
C ALA A 57 29.69 -16.63 -0.14
N ILE A 58 29.43 -15.50 -0.82
CA ILE A 58 29.18 -15.50 -2.27
C ILE A 58 30.52 -15.75 -2.96
N ARG A 59 30.60 -16.83 -3.75
CA ARG A 59 31.82 -17.19 -4.50
C ARG A 59 31.78 -16.70 -5.94
N SER A 60 30.61 -16.75 -6.56
CA SER A 60 30.38 -16.27 -7.92
C SER A 60 28.91 -15.90 -8.09
N ILE A 61 28.65 -15.10 -9.14
CA ILE A 61 27.31 -14.84 -9.66
C ILE A 61 27.40 -15.12 -11.16
N THR A 62 26.53 -15.99 -11.66
CA THR A 62 26.38 -16.24 -13.09
C THR A 62 25.30 -15.31 -13.62
N LEU A 63 25.68 -14.38 -14.47
CA LEU A 63 24.74 -13.49 -15.15
C LEU A 63 24.04 -14.22 -16.30
N ASP A 64 22.80 -13.84 -16.59
CA ASP A 64 22.05 -14.43 -17.70
C ASP A 64 22.67 -13.97 -19.03
N PRO A 65 23.23 -14.87 -19.86
CA PRO A 65 23.87 -14.49 -21.11
C PRO A 65 22.88 -13.95 -22.16
N ALA A 66 21.57 -14.11 -21.98
CA ALA A 66 20.56 -13.56 -22.87
C ALA A 66 20.29 -12.07 -22.64
N PHE A 67 20.73 -11.51 -21.51
CA PHE A 67 20.58 -10.09 -21.19
C PHE A 67 21.84 -9.32 -21.59
N ASP A 68 21.66 -8.10 -22.09
CA ASP A 68 22.77 -7.20 -22.40
C ASP A 68 23.27 -6.52 -21.12
N TRP A 69 24.49 -6.88 -20.71
CA TRP A 69 25.14 -6.38 -19.49
C TRP A 69 26.19 -5.30 -19.76
N SER A 70 26.30 -4.80 -21.00
CA SER A 70 27.31 -3.80 -21.38
C SER A 70 27.06 -2.39 -20.86
#